data_AF-A0A928VKF8-F1
#
_entry.id   AF-A0A928VKF8-F1
#
_cell.length_a   1.000
_cell.length_b   1.000
_cell.length_c   1.000
_cell.angle_alpha   90.00
_cell.angle_beta   90.00
_cell.angle_gamma   90.00
#
_symmetry.space_group_name_H-M   'P 1'
#
loop_
_entity.id
_entity.type
_entity.pdbx_description
1 polymer ?
#
loop_
_entity_poly.entity_id
_entity_poly.type
_entity_poly.pdbx_seq_one_letter_code
_entity_poly.pdbx_strand_id
1 'polypeptide(L)'
;MDDTKTLVKILIGVAWLDGKIQPQERSYLQRIAKEKGVESDREIQPILYELRSVKPDECYQWLQDYLGEFPTSERCHQLIEEISGLIYIDGSIDSEEAKLLTRLQILESEPAPCLHTKVIAAIRKLYQHGVSKIEKL
;
A
#
# COMPACT_ATOMS: atom_id res chain seq x y z
N MET A 1 -7.97 13.73 9.81
CA MET A 1 -7.61 13.25 8.47
C MET A 1 -8.74 12.36 7.98
N ASP A 2 -9.04 12.36 6.68
CA ASP A 2 -10.05 11.44 6.14
C ASP A 2 -9.38 10.08 5.98
N ASP A 3 -9.78 9.11 6.80
CA ASP A 3 -9.20 7.76 6.83
C ASP A 3 -9.26 7.11 5.45
N THR A 4 -10.32 7.40 4.69
CA THR A 4 -10.54 6.90 3.33
C THR A 4 -9.49 7.40 2.36
N LYS A 5 -9.16 8.69 2.43
CA LYS A 5 -8.11 9.29 1.57
C LYS A 5 -6.75 8.71 1.88
N THR A 6 -6.47 8.52 3.17
CA THR A 6 -5.18 7.99 3.63
C THR A 6 -5.02 6.53 3.20
N LEU A 7 -6.08 5.72 3.28
CA LEU A 7 -6.10 4.35 2.76
C LEU A 7 -5.79 4.31 1.26
N VAL A 8 -6.47 5.13 0.45
CA VAL A 8 -6.22 5.17 -1.01
C VAL A 8 -4.80 5.62 -1.33
N LYS A 9 -4.27 6.61 -0.59
CA LYS A 9 -2.87 7.03 -0.70
C LYS A 9 -1.90 5.87 -0.41
N ILE A 10 -2.16 5.07 0.63
CA ILE A 10 -1.34 3.88 0.94
C ILE A 10 -1.40 2.85 -0.20
N LEU A 11 -2.59 2.54 -0.74
CA LEU A 11 -2.72 1.59 -1.85
C LEU A 11 -1.92 2.03 -3.08
N ILE A 12 -2.02 3.32 -3.45
CA ILE A 12 -1.22 3.87 -4.55
C ILE A 12 0.28 3.78 -4.22
N GLY A 13 0.68 4.06 -2.99
CA GLY A 13 2.06 3.90 -2.54
C GLY A 13 2.56 2.47 -2.69
N VAL A 14 1.78 1.48 -2.25
CA VAL A 14 2.11 0.05 -2.37
C VAL A 14 2.30 -0.35 -3.83
N ALA A 15 1.44 0.09 -4.75
CA ALA A 15 1.60 -0.16 -6.20
C ALA A 15 2.89 0.47 -6.79
N TRP A 16 3.50 1.44 -6.10
CA TRP A 16 4.80 2.02 -6.50
C TRP A 16 6.01 1.22 -5.97
N LEU A 17 5.82 0.11 -5.25
CA LEU A 17 6.92 -0.70 -4.70
C LEU A 17 7.92 -1.16 -5.76
N ASP A 18 7.41 -1.55 -6.93
CA ASP A 18 8.22 -2.01 -8.06
C ASP A 18 8.70 -0.87 -8.98
N GLY A 19 8.49 0.38 -8.57
CA GLY A 19 8.95 1.57 -9.29
C GLY A 19 8.10 1.97 -10.51
N LYS A 20 7.04 1.22 -10.81
CA LYS A 20 6.01 1.55 -11.81
C LYS A 20 4.70 0.91 -11.38
N ILE A 21 3.58 1.58 -11.64
CA ILE A 21 2.25 0.99 -11.44
C ILE A 21 1.87 0.21 -12.71
N GLN A 22 1.42 -1.03 -12.56
CA GLN A 22 0.97 -1.85 -13.67
C GLN A 22 -0.43 -1.40 -14.15
N PRO A 23 -0.78 -1.59 -15.44
CA PRO A 23 -2.08 -1.17 -15.98
C PRO A 23 -3.31 -1.73 -15.23
N GLN A 24 -3.19 -2.94 -14.71
CA GLN A 24 -4.24 -3.63 -13.95
C GLN A 24 -4.42 -3.00 -12.56
N GLU A 25 -3.31 -2.77 -11.85
CA GLU A 25 -3.32 -2.05 -10.57
C GLU A 25 -3.89 -0.64 -10.75
N ARG A 26 -3.47 0.09 -11.78
CA ARG A 26 -4.03 1.42 -12.11
C ARG A 26 -5.54 1.37 -12.25
N SER A 27 -6.05 0.40 -13.00
CA SER A 27 -7.50 0.26 -13.25
C SER A 27 -8.25 -0.01 -11.95
N TYR A 28 -7.68 -0.80 -11.05
CA TYR A 28 -8.26 -1.05 -9.74
C TYR A 28 -8.16 0.14 -8.79
N LEU A 29 -7.00 0.81 -8.72
CA LEU A 29 -6.82 2.00 -7.91
C LEU A 29 -7.82 3.09 -8.32
N GLN A 30 -8.08 3.25 -9.63
CA GLN A 30 -9.11 4.15 -10.14
C GLN A 30 -10.51 3.72 -9.71
N ARG A 31 -10.82 2.41 -9.79
CA ARG A 31 -12.10 1.87 -9.33
C ARG A 31 -12.31 2.13 -7.83
N ILE A 32 -11.31 1.82 -7.00
CA ILE A 32 -11.35 2.02 -5.55
C ILE A 32 -11.47 3.51 -5.21
N ALA A 33 -10.70 4.38 -5.87
CA ALA A 33 -10.79 5.83 -5.66
C ALA A 33 -12.18 6.37 -6.02
N LYS A 34 -12.82 5.83 -7.06
CA LYS A 34 -14.19 6.17 -7.45
C LYS A 34 -15.23 5.67 -6.46
N GLU A 35 -15.16 4.39 -6.07
CA GLU A 35 -16.05 3.76 -5.09
C GLU A 35 -16.00 4.48 -3.74
N LYS A 36 -14.80 4.90 -3.33
CA LYS A 36 -14.56 5.64 -2.09
C LYS A 36 -14.78 7.15 -2.22
N GLY A 37 -15.14 7.66 -3.40
CA GLY A 37 -15.51 9.06 -3.63
C GLY A 37 -14.34 10.05 -3.59
N VAL A 38 -13.11 9.59 -3.79
CA VAL A 38 -11.87 10.39 -3.67
C VAL A 38 -11.11 10.57 -4.98
N GLU A 39 -11.65 10.09 -6.11
CA GLU A 39 -11.02 10.20 -7.44
C GLU A 39 -10.68 11.64 -7.87
N SER A 40 -11.49 12.61 -7.45
CA SER A 40 -11.32 14.03 -7.76
C SER A 40 -10.57 14.81 -6.69
N ASP A 41 -10.04 14.12 -5.68
CA ASP A 41 -9.28 14.76 -4.61
C ASP A 41 -7.92 15.26 -5.13
N ARG A 42 -7.58 16.51 -4.81
CA ARG A 42 -6.37 17.18 -5.32
C ARG A 42 -5.07 16.53 -4.87
N GLU A 43 -5.09 15.80 -3.75
CA GLU A 43 -3.91 15.09 -3.26
C GLU A 43 -3.79 13.70 -3.89
N ILE A 44 -4.91 13.08 -4.25
CA ILE A 44 -4.95 11.71 -4.82
C ILE A 44 -4.78 11.73 -6.33
N GLN A 45 -5.40 12.68 -7.03
CA GLN A 45 -5.37 12.75 -8.49
C GLN A 45 -3.93 12.70 -9.06
N PRO A 46 -2.93 13.46 -8.56
CA PRO A 46 -1.59 13.44 -9.14
C PRO A 46 -0.89 12.10 -9.03
N ILE A 47 -1.11 11.37 -7.92
CA ILE A 47 -0.47 10.06 -7.69
C ILE A 47 -1.25 8.93 -8.35
N LEU A 48 -2.58 9.04 -8.46
CA LEU A 48 -3.47 8.07 -9.09
C LEU A 48 -3.28 8.02 -10.62
N TYR A 49 -3.00 9.16 -11.24
CA TYR A 49 -2.73 9.26 -12.69
C TYR A 49 -1.24 9.29 -13.02
N GLU A 50 -0.38 8.90 -12.06
CA GLU A 50 1.08 8.81 -12.23
C GLU A 50 1.74 10.13 -12.69
N LEU A 51 1.08 11.28 -12.49
CA LEU A 51 1.67 12.60 -12.70
C LEU A 51 2.77 12.89 -11.66
N ARG A 52 2.76 12.14 -10.56
CA ARG A 52 3.73 12.18 -9.47
C ARG A 52 3.99 10.76 -8.97
N SER A 53 5.25 10.37 -8.86
CA SER A 53 5.63 9.13 -8.17
C SER A 53 5.51 9.28 -6.66
N VAL A 54 5.08 8.22 -5.99
CA VAL A 54 5.03 8.18 -4.52
C VAL A 54 6.39 7.72 -4.00
N LYS A 55 6.97 8.50 -3.09
CA LYS A 55 8.20 8.09 -2.40
C LYS A 55 7.88 7.08 -1.29
N PRO A 56 8.80 6.15 -1.00
CA PRO A 56 8.64 5.20 0.11
C PRO A 56 8.34 5.88 1.45
N ASP A 57 9.04 6.99 1.74
CA ASP A 57 8.87 7.76 2.98
C ASP A 57 7.46 8.34 3.13
N GLU A 58 6.84 8.77 2.03
CA GLU A 58 5.47 9.28 2.04
C GLU A 58 4.47 8.15 2.32
N CYS A 59 4.67 7.00 1.67
CA CYS A 59 3.86 5.81 1.92
C CYS A 59 3.94 5.38 3.40
N TYR A 60 5.14 5.40 4.01
CA TYR A 60 5.30 5.10 5.43
C TYR A 60 4.60 6.09 6.33
N GLN A 61 4.69 7.38 6.02
CA GLN A 61 4.00 8.42 6.79
C GLN A 61 2.48 8.19 6.75
N TRP A 62 1.92 7.89 5.57
CA TRP A 62 0.48 7.62 5.45
C TRP A 62 0.06 6.36 6.20
N LEU A 63 0.89 5.31 6.19
CA LEU A 63 0.67 4.10 6.99
C LEU A 63 0.62 4.40 8.49
N GLN A 64 1.56 5.21 8.98
CA GLN A 64 1.58 5.66 10.38
C GLN A 64 0.36 6.52 10.71
N ASP A 65 -0.02 7.44 9.82
CA ASP A 65 -1.16 8.32 10.00
C ASP A 65 -2.49 7.53 10.03
N TYR A 66 -2.62 6.49 9.20
CA TYR A 66 -3.81 5.64 9.11
C TYR A 66 -3.98 4.74 10.34
N LEU A 67 -2.88 4.12 10.79
CA LEU A 67 -2.89 3.20 11.92
C LEU A 67 -2.88 3.94 13.27
N GLY A 68 -2.32 5.15 13.32
CA GLY A 68 -2.20 5.97 14.53
C GLY A 68 -1.27 5.36 15.59
N GLU A 69 -1.20 5.99 16.77
CA GLU A 69 -0.39 5.50 17.90
C GLU A 69 -0.93 4.20 18.51
N PHE A 70 -2.24 3.95 18.41
CA PHE A 70 -2.92 2.76 18.94
C PHE A 70 -3.81 2.12 17.86
N PRO A 71 -3.23 1.31 16.97
CA PRO A 71 -3.99 0.65 15.93
C PRO A 71 -4.94 -0.39 16.51
N THR A 72 -6.19 -0.34 16.08
CA THR A 72 -7.15 -1.41 16.33
C THR A 72 -6.90 -2.59 15.38
N SER A 73 -7.20 -3.81 15.82
CA SER A 73 -7.12 -4.99 14.95
C SER A 73 -7.94 -4.82 13.67
N GLU A 74 -9.09 -4.15 13.75
CA GLU A 74 -9.97 -3.87 12.62
C GLU A 74 -9.30 -3.00 11.55
N ARG A 75 -8.64 -1.90 11.92
CA ARG A 75 -7.91 -1.05 10.96
C ARG A 75 -6.74 -1.77 10.32
N CYS A 76 -6.04 -2.59 11.09
CA CYS A 76 -4.98 -3.44 10.61
C CYS A 76 -5.49 -4.47 9.59
N HIS A 77 -6.59 -5.16 9.90
CA HIS A 77 -7.21 -6.13 9.00
C HIS A 77 -7.71 -5.48 7.71
N GLN A 78 -8.41 -4.34 7.82
CA GLN A 78 -8.88 -3.60 6.65
C GLN A 78 -7.72 -3.21 5.73
N LEU A 79 -6.59 -2.76 6.31
CA LEU A 79 -5.40 -2.42 5.53
C LEU A 79 -4.82 -3.65 4.82
N ILE A 80 -4.72 -4.78 5.54
CA ILE A 80 -4.23 -6.04 4.97
C ILE A 80 -5.13 -6.52 3.85
N GLU A 81 -6.45 -6.46 4.02
CA GLU A 81 -7.43 -6.89 3.03
C GLU A 81 -7.34 -6.06 1.75
N GLU A 82 -7.28 -4.73 1.86
CA GLU A 82 -7.20 -3.83 0.71
C GLU A 82 -5.85 -3.98 -0.04
N ILE A 83 -4.73 -4.12 0.69
CA ILE A 83 -3.42 -4.40 0.09
C ILE A 83 -3.42 -5.79 -0.58
N SER A 84 -4.02 -6.80 0.04
CA SER A 84 -4.13 -8.14 -0.54
C SER A 84 -4.98 -8.13 -1.79
N GLY A 85 -6.07 -7.35 -1.78
CA GLY A 85 -6.93 -7.11 -2.94
C GLY A 85 -6.17 -6.46 -4.08
N LEU A 86 -5.30 -5.48 -3.80
CA LEU A 86 -4.42 -4.85 -4.80
C LEU A 86 -3.43 -5.86 -5.41
N ILE A 87 -2.77 -6.66 -4.59
CA ILE A 87 -1.75 -7.62 -5.04
C ILE A 87 -2.35 -8.77 -5.85
N TYR A 88 -3.58 -9.18 -5.56
CA TYR A 88 -4.22 -10.32 -6.22
C TYR A 88 -4.81 -10.01 -7.61
N ILE A 89 -4.75 -8.75 -8.05
CA ILE A 89 -5.37 -8.31 -9.32
C ILE A 89 -4.65 -8.87 -10.54
N ASP A 90 -3.33 -9.01 -10.47
CA ASP A 90 -2.63 -9.77 -11.49
C ASP A 90 -2.51 -11.21 -11.02
N GLY A 91 -3.00 -12.15 -11.83
CA GLY A 91 -2.81 -13.59 -11.58
C GLY A 91 -1.33 -14.00 -11.61
N SER A 92 -0.43 -13.06 -11.93
CA SER A 92 1.00 -13.15 -11.75
C SER A 92 1.40 -12.24 -10.58
N ILE A 93 1.61 -12.84 -9.42
CA ILE A 93 2.07 -12.09 -8.25
C ILE A 93 3.54 -11.73 -8.50
N ASP A 94 3.85 -10.44 -8.61
CA ASP A 94 5.24 -10.01 -8.75
C ASP A 94 6.05 -10.40 -7.50
N SER A 95 7.35 -10.62 -7.67
CA SER A 95 8.14 -11.29 -6.62
C SER A 95 8.20 -10.53 -5.29
N GLU A 96 7.99 -9.20 -5.29
CA GLU A 96 8.00 -8.37 -4.09
C GLU A 96 6.61 -8.26 -3.45
N GLU A 97 5.55 -8.21 -4.25
CA GLU A 97 4.17 -8.25 -3.80
C GLU A 97 3.82 -9.57 -3.12
N ALA A 98 4.28 -10.71 -3.66
CA ALA A 98 4.12 -12.03 -3.05
C ALA A 98 4.75 -12.09 -1.66
N LYS A 99 5.91 -11.44 -1.51
CA LYS A 99 6.62 -11.35 -0.22
C LYS A 99 5.90 -10.41 0.75
N LEU A 100 5.26 -9.34 0.26
CA LEU A 100 4.40 -8.50 1.08
C LEU A 100 3.23 -9.30 1.61
N LEU A 101 2.48 -9.93 0.71
CA LEU A 101 1.29 -10.72 1.02
C LEU A 101 1.59 -11.82 2.03
N THR A 102 2.66 -12.60 1.77
CA THR A 102 3.08 -13.67 2.69
C THR A 102 3.40 -13.12 4.08
N ARG A 103 4.05 -11.96 4.16
CA ARG A 103 4.34 -11.32 5.45
C ARG A 103 3.05 -10.83 6.10
N LEU A 104 2.17 -10.15 5.39
CA LEU A 104 0.91 -9.65 5.93
C LEU A 104 0.04 -10.78 6.50
N GLN A 105 -0.06 -11.91 5.80
CA GLN A 105 -0.79 -13.10 6.27
C GLN A 105 -0.20 -13.71 7.56
N ILE A 106 1.13 -13.70 7.71
CA ILE A 106 1.78 -14.15 8.95
C ILE A 106 1.45 -13.20 10.12
N LEU A 107 1.27 -11.91 9.84
CA LEU A 107 1.01 -10.89 10.85
C LEU A 107 -0.43 -10.84 11.33
N GLU A 108 -1.38 -11.30 10.51
CA GLU A 108 -2.81 -11.36 10.84
C GLU A 108 -3.11 -12.23 12.07
N SER A 109 -2.23 -13.18 12.38
CA SER A 109 -2.35 -14.08 13.54
C SER A 109 -1.85 -13.44 14.86
N GLU A 110 -1.36 -12.20 14.84
CA GLU A 110 -0.73 -11.54 15.98
C GLU A 110 -1.54 -10.39 16.60
N PRO A 111 -1.33 -10.07 17.90
CA PRO A 111 -2.05 -8.97 18.54
C PRO A 111 -1.80 -7.60 17.88
N ALA A 112 -2.83 -6.74 17.85
CA ALA A 112 -2.82 -5.46 17.12
C ALA A 112 -1.59 -4.53 17.33
N PRO A 113 -1.00 -4.40 18.55
CA PRO A 113 0.16 -3.54 18.76
C PRO A 113 1.43 -4.03 18.06
N CYS A 114 1.63 -5.36 17.93
CA CYS A 114 2.78 -5.90 17.21
C CYS A 114 2.53 -6.00 15.71
N LEU A 115 1.26 -6.09 15.30
CA LEU A 115 0.85 -6.12 13.90
C LEU A 115 1.23 -4.82 13.17
N HIS A 116 1.00 -3.64 13.77
CA HIS A 116 1.39 -2.34 13.22
C HIS A 116 2.88 -2.20 12.87
N THR A 117 3.75 -2.41 13.87
CA THR A 117 5.19 -2.26 13.68
C THR A 117 5.72 -3.25 12.66
N LYS A 118 5.13 -4.44 12.60
CA LYS A 118 5.53 -5.49 11.67
C LYS A 118 5.03 -5.26 10.24
N VAL A 119 3.85 -4.69 10.04
CA VAL A 119 3.36 -4.29 8.70
C VAL A 119 4.25 -3.21 8.11
N ILE A 120 4.53 -2.15 8.88
CA ILE A 120 5.44 -1.09 8.45
C ILE A 120 6.83 -1.65 8.14
N ALA A 121 7.35 -2.55 8.98
CA ALA A 121 8.63 -3.21 8.73
C ALA A 121 8.61 -4.10 7.48
N ALA A 122 7.50 -4.80 7.21
CA ALA A 122 7.32 -5.65 6.04
C ALA A 122 7.39 -4.82 4.75
N ILE A 123 6.63 -3.72 4.70
CA ILE A 123 6.61 -2.79 3.57
C ILE A 123 7.98 -2.12 3.42
N ARG A 124 8.61 -1.67 4.51
CA ARG A 124 9.96 -1.06 4.48
C ARG A 124 11.01 -1.96 3.84
N LYS A 125 11.03 -3.23 4.24
CA LYS A 125 12.02 -4.19 3.74
C LYS A 125 11.84 -4.52 2.26
N LEU A 126 10.65 -4.33 1.71
CA LEU A 126 10.36 -4.56 0.28
C LEU A 126 10.76 -3.38 -0.57
N TYR A 127 10.45 -2.15 -0.17
CA TYR A 127 10.98 -0.96 -0.85
C TYR A 127 12.51 -0.97 -0.92
N GLN A 128 13.20 -1.39 0.15
CA GLN A 128 14.67 -1.51 0.13
C GLN A 128 15.16 -2.54 -0.91
N HIS A 129 14.40 -3.61 -1.16
CA HIS A 129 14.74 -4.62 -2.17
C HIS A 129 14.36 -4.16 -3.59
N GLY A 130 13.21 -3.51 -3.77
CA GLY A 130 12.78 -2.93 -5.05
C GLY A 130 13.73 -1.83 -5.54
N VAL A 131 14.12 -0.90 -4.66
CA VAL A 131 15.08 0.17 -4.97
C VAL A 131 16.47 -0.40 -5.31
N SER A 132 16.94 -1.43 -4.60
CA SER A 132 18.22 -2.10 -4.91
C SER A 132 18.24 -2.79 -6.28
N LYS A 133 17.07 -3.11 -6.84
CA LYS A 133 16.91 -3.70 -8.17
C LYS A 133 16.96 -2.62 -9.27
N ILE A 134 16.62 -1.38 -8.95
CA ILE A 134 16.63 -0.22 -9.86
C ILE A 134 18.05 0.32 -10.08
N GLU A 135 18.95 0.28 -9.09
CA GLU A 135 20.35 0.72 -9.24
C GLU A 135 21.23 -0.22 -10.10
N LYS A 136 20.71 -1.37 -10.56
CA LYS A 136 21.45 -2.35 -11.38
C LYS A 136 21.01 -2.41 -12.84
N LEU A 137 20.20 -1.48 -13.32
CA LEU A 137 19.79 -1.36 -14.73
C LEU A 137 20.50 -0.22 -15.44
#